data_AF-A0A6C0CVF1-F1
#
_entry.id   AF-A0A6C0CVF1-F1
#
_cell.length_a   1.000
_cell.length_b   1.000
_cell.length_c   1.000
_cell.angle_alpha   90.00
_cell.angle_beta   90.00
_cell.angle_gamma   90.00
#
_symmetry.space_group_name_H-M   'P 1'
#
loop_
_entity.id
_entity.type
_entity.pdbx_description
1 polymer ?
#
loop_
_entity_poly.entity_id
_entity_poly.type
_entity_poly.pdbx_seq_one_letter_code
_entity_poly.pdbx_strand_id
1 'polypeptide(L)'
;MAQPTPEDIANLRECVRDYAEADNQLRELNSQVYSKRDERSAAEDRIIELMKLPQFASVNELAVSTDGSKIKIERPGTRNVPWSLSQYRLLQLLKTFFANDHTAEACFRHISDGVKQCHKRDTFAIKRTVRGVEE
;
A
#
# COMPACT_ATOMS: atom_id res chain seq x y z
N MET A 1 47.09 -27.28 -4.01
CA MET A 1 45.79 -26.89 -4.59
C MET A 1 45.81 -27.29 -6.06
N ALA A 2 44.87 -28.12 -6.51
CA ALA A 2 44.81 -28.52 -7.91
C ALA A 2 44.46 -27.31 -8.79
N GLN A 3 45.15 -27.16 -9.92
CA GLN A 3 44.83 -26.14 -10.93
C GLN A 3 43.54 -26.56 -11.66
N PRO A 4 42.61 -25.62 -11.94
CA PRO A 4 41.39 -25.93 -12.69
C PRO A 4 41.73 -26.43 -14.09
N THR A 5 40.96 -27.42 -14.57
CA THR A 5 41.14 -27.95 -15.92
C THR A 5 40.65 -26.94 -16.97
N PRO A 6 41.09 -27.04 -18.24
CA PRO A 6 40.58 -26.18 -19.31
C PRO A 6 39.06 -26.26 -19.48
N GLU A 7 38.46 -27.41 -19.20
CA GLU A 7 37.01 -27.63 -19.23
C GLU A 7 36.30 -26.89 -18.08
N ASP A 8 36.88 -26.90 -16.88
CA ASP A 8 36.36 -26.11 -15.74
C ASP A 8 36.35 -24.61 -16.07
N ILE A 9 37.38 -24.12 -16.76
CA ILE A 9 37.46 -22.70 -17.17
C ILE A 9 36.43 -22.39 -18.26
N ALA A 10 36.16 -23.31 -19.18
CA ALA A 10 35.13 -23.13 -20.21
C ALA A 10 33.72 -23.08 -19.60
N ASN A 11 33.41 -24.02 -18.71
CA ASN A 11 32.13 -24.07 -17.99
C ASN A 11 31.91 -22.82 -17.13
N LEU A 12 32.95 -22.36 -16.43
CA LEU A 12 32.88 -21.12 -15.65
C LEU A 12 32.56 -19.91 -16.55
N ARG A 13 33.17 -19.82 -17.74
CA ARG A 13 32.91 -18.71 -18.68
C ARG A 13 31.47 -18.70 -19.17
N GLU A 14 30.91 -19.87 -19.44
CA GLU A 14 29.50 -20.01 -19.80
C GLU A 14 28.58 -19.56 -18.66
N CYS A 15 28.80 -20.05 -17.43
CA CYS A 15 28.03 -19.61 -16.28
C CYS A 15 28.14 -18.09 -16.03
N VAL A 16 29.32 -17.50 -16.21
CA VAL A 16 29.54 -16.06 -16.06
C VAL A 16 28.80 -15.27 -17.15
N ARG A 17 28.77 -15.78 -18.39
CA ARG A 17 28.02 -15.16 -19.48
C ARG A 17 26.52 -15.17 -19.20
N ASP A 18 25.98 -16.32 -18.80
CA ASP A 18 24.56 -16.49 -18.54
C ASP A 18 24.14 -15.64 -17.32
N TYR A 19 24.99 -15.57 -16.29
CA TYR A 19 24.80 -14.66 -15.16
C TYR A 19 24.76 -13.19 -15.61
N ALA A 20 25.70 -12.76 -16.44
CA ALA A 20 25.76 -11.38 -16.92
C ALA A 20 24.55 -11.03 -17.78
N GLU A 21 24.08 -11.96 -18.62
CA GLU A 21 22.86 -11.78 -19.39
C GLU A 21 21.63 -11.64 -18.49
N ALA A 22 21.46 -12.51 -17.50
CA ALA A 22 20.36 -12.44 -16.56
C ALA A 22 20.39 -11.13 -15.74
N ASP A 23 21.56 -10.69 -15.28
CA ASP A 23 21.71 -9.42 -14.53
C ASP A 23 21.31 -8.22 -15.41
N ASN A 24 21.73 -8.20 -16.68
CA ASN A 24 21.34 -7.14 -17.61
C ASN A 24 19.82 -7.11 -17.86
N GLN A 25 19.20 -8.28 -18.05
CA GLN A 25 17.75 -8.38 -18.20
C GLN A 25 17.01 -7.90 -16.94
N LEU A 26 17.50 -8.25 -15.75
CA LEU A 26 16.93 -7.78 -14.48
C LEU A 26 17.04 -6.27 -14.33
N ARG A 27 18.17 -5.66 -14.71
CA ARG A 27 18.33 -4.20 -14.68
C ARG A 27 17.35 -3.50 -15.61
N GLU A 28 17.19 -4.02 -16.83
CA GLU A 28 16.26 -3.49 -17.81
C GLU A 28 14.81 -3.61 -17.34
N LEU A 29 14.40 -4.79 -16.86
CA LEU A 29 13.07 -5.00 -16.30
C LEU A 29 12.80 -4.09 -15.10
N ASN A 30 13.76 -3.90 -14.22
CA ASN A 30 13.62 -3.00 -13.08
C ASN A 30 13.42 -1.55 -13.55
N SER A 31 14.17 -1.09 -14.55
CA SER A 31 13.98 0.23 -15.16
C SER A 31 12.55 0.40 -15.68
N GLN A 32 12.05 -0.59 -16.42
CA GLN A 32 10.69 -0.61 -16.93
C GLN A 32 9.64 -0.61 -15.80
N VAL A 33 9.87 -1.38 -14.74
CA VAL A 33 8.99 -1.39 -13.55
C VAL A 33 8.92 -0.02 -12.90
N TYR A 34 10.03 0.71 -12.77
CA TYR A 34 10.02 2.06 -12.24
C TYR A 34 9.26 3.02 -13.14
N SER A 35 9.51 2.99 -14.45
CA SER A 35 8.75 3.80 -15.41
C SER A 35 7.24 3.52 -15.33
N LYS A 36 6.83 2.24 -15.23
CA LYS A 36 5.41 1.87 -15.06
C LYS A 36 4.83 2.26 -13.71
N ARG A 37 5.63 2.31 -12.64
CA ARG A 37 5.20 2.85 -11.33
C ARG A 37 4.91 4.35 -11.43
N ASP A 38 5.74 5.10 -12.15
CA ASP A 38 5.53 6.53 -12.36
C ASP A 38 4.31 6.81 -13.23
N GLU A 39 4.15 6.07 -14.34
CA GLU A 39 2.94 6.14 -15.17
C GLU A 39 1.66 5.85 -14.36
N ARG A 40 1.72 4.83 -13.47
CA ARG A 40 0.61 4.48 -12.58
C ARG A 40 0.33 5.61 -11.58
N SER A 41 1.36 6.17 -10.94
CA SER A 41 1.21 7.30 -10.01
C SER A 41 0.58 8.51 -10.68
N ALA A 42 1.05 8.87 -11.88
CA ALA A 42 0.48 9.97 -12.64
C ALA A 42 -0.99 9.72 -13.03
N ALA A 43 -1.37 8.46 -13.29
CA ALA A 43 -2.76 8.09 -13.54
C ALA A 43 -3.61 8.19 -12.27
N GLU A 44 -3.09 7.76 -11.12
CA GLU A 44 -3.73 7.91 -9.81
C GLU A 44 -4.02 9.40 -9.51
N ASP A 45 -3.04 10.28 -9.74
CA ASP A 45 -3.21 11.73 -9.53
C ASP A 45 -4.34 12.31 -10.39
N ARG A 46 -4.39 11.97 -11.69
CA ARG A 46 -5.48 12.40 -12.58
C ARG A 46 -6.85 11.90 -12.12
N ILE A 47 -6.92 10.65 -11.63
CA ILE A 47 -8.17 10.12 -11.06
C ILE A 47 -8.57 10.94 -9.83
N ILE A 48 -7.63 11.21 -8.93
CA ILE A 48 -7.88 12.00 -7.71
C ILE A 48 -8.39 13.40 -8.05
N GLU A 49 -7.80 14.06 -9.05
CA GLU A 49 -8.25 15.38 -9.50
C GLU A 49 -9.69 15.37 -10.01
N LEU A 50 -10.05 14.38 -10.83
CA LEU A 50 -11.44 14.21 -11.29
C LEU A 50 -12.39 13.95 -10.14
N MET A 51 -11.98 13.13 -9.16
CA MET A 51 -12.80 12.74 -8.02
C MET A 51 -13.09 13.88 -7.04
N LYS A 52 -12.34 14.98 -7.11
CA LYS A 52 -12.63 16.23 -6.37
C LYS A 52 -13.81 17.00 -6.97
N LEU A 53 -14.17 16.76 -8.23
CA LEU A 53 -15.26 17.49 -8.88
C LEU A 53 -16.63 17.02 -8.33
N PRO A 54 -17.59 17.93 -8.10
CA PRO A 54 -18.86 17.59 -7.44
C PRO A 54 -19.69 16.52 -8.15
N GLN A 55 -19.63 16.47 -9.48
CA GLN A 55 -20.37 15.51 -10.29
C GLN A 55 -19.93 14.05 -10.06
N PHE A 56 -18.70 13.85 -9.56
CA PHE A 56 -18.21 12.52 -9.24
C PHE A 56 -18.43 12.16 -7.78
N ALA A 57 -19.09 12.98 -6.95
CA ALA A 57 -19.23 12.77 -5.50
C ALA A 57 -19.88 11.42 -5.12
N SER A 58 -20.80 10.91 -5.95
CA SER A 58 -21.47 9.63 -5.73
C SER A 58 -20.70 8.41 -6.26
N VAL A 59 -19.67 8.62 -7.08
CA VAL A 59 -18.86 7.54 -7.64
C VAL A 59 -17.89 7.04 -6.56
N ASN A 60 -17.87 5.72 -6.34
CA ASN A 60 -16.95 5.06 -5.40
C ASN A 60 -16.27 3.82 -6.02
N GLU A 61 -16.80 3.31 -7.12
CA GLU A 61 -16.30 2.14 -7.82
C GLU A 61 -16.50 2.30 -9.32
N LEU A 62 -15.50 1.91 -10.11
CA LEU A 62 -15.56 1.87 -11.57
C LEU A 62 -15.10 0.50 -12.06
N ALA A 63 -15.88 -0.11 -12.96
CA ALA A 63 -15.48 -1.35 -13.61
C ALA A 63 -14.48 -1.07 -14.74
N VAL A 64 -13.42 -1.86 -14.79
CA VAL A 64 -12.47 -1.88 -15.91
C VAL A 64 -13.03 -2.85 -16.95
N SER A 65 -13.38 -2.31 -18.12
CA SER A 65 -14.06 -3.06 -19.18
C SER A 65 -13.23 -4.18 -19.78
N THR A 66 -11.90 -4.11 -19.67
CA THR A 66 -10.98 -5.00 -20.37
C THR A 66 -10.73 -6.34 -19.67
N ASP A 67 -10.77 -6.37 -18.34
CA ASP A 67 -10.43 -7.56 -17.56
C ASP A 67 -11.46 -7.90 -16.46
N GLY A 68 -12.56 -7.14 -16.40
CA GLY A 68 -13.59 -7.31 -15.39
C GLY A 68 -13.12 -6.98 -13.97
N SER A 69 -11.93 -6.37 -13.82
CA SER A 69 -11.48 -5.84 -12.55
C SER A 69 -12.25 -4.57 -12.18
N LYS A 70 -12.19 -4.19 -10.91
CA LYS A 70 -12.83 -2.98 -10.42
C LYS A 70 -11.82 -2.08 -9.73
N ILE A 71 -11.93 -0.79 -9.98
CA ILE A 71 -11.18 0.24 -9.27
C ILE A 71 -12.11 0.85 -8.21
N LYS A 72 -11.80 0.58 -6.95
CA LYS A 72 -12.44 1.19 -5.81
C LYS A 72 -11.68 2.46 -5.43
N ILE A 73 -12.40 3.55 -5.26
CA ILE A 73 -11.85 4.85 -4.86
C ILE A 73 -12.41 5.19 -3.48
N GLU A 74 -11.52 5.26 -2.50
CA GLU A 74 -11.84 5.60 -1.12
C GLU A 74 -11.57 7.09 -0.90
N ARG A 75 -12.58 7.83 -0.45
CA ARG A 75 -12.47 9.26 -0.21
C ARG A 75 -11.85 9.55 1.16
N PRO A 76 -11.21 10.71 1.33
CA PRO A 76 -10.81 11.19 2.64
C PRO A 76 -11.96 11.10 3.65
N GLY A 77 -11.68 10.62 4.86
CA GLY A 77 -12.67 10.53 5.93
C GLY A 77 -13.65 9.36 5.88
N THR A 78 -13.70 8.58 4.79
CA THR A 78 -14.71 7.50 4.61
C THR A 78 -14.28 6.15 5.18
N ARG A 79 -12.97 5.86 5.25
CA ARG A 79 -12.46 4.60 5.78
C ARG A 79 -11.81 4.79 7.15
N ASN A 80 -12.26 4.02 8.13
CA ASN A 80 -11.57 3.87 9.41
C ASN A 80 -10.27 3.11 9.17
N VAL A 81 -9.13 3.75 9.42
CA VAL A 81 -7.83 3.09 9.37
C VAL A 81 -7.70 2.23 10.65
N PRO A 82 -7.16 1.00 10.57
CA PRO A 82 -6.78 0.28 11.78
C PRO A 82 -5.83 1.16 12.60
N TRP A 83 -6.21 1.47 13.83
CA TRP A 83 -5.43 2.34 14.69
C TRP A 83 -4.50 1.51 15.57
N SER A 84 -3.30 2.03 15.78
CA SER A 84 -2.38 1.58 16.82
C SER A 84 -2.20 2.71 17.81
N LEU A 85 -2.00 2.35 19.07
CA LEU A 85 -1.82 3.33 20.15
C LEU A 85 -0.49 3.07 20.81
N SER A 86 0.36 4.10 20.88
CA SER A 86 1.60 3.98 21.64
C SER A 86 1.29 3.83 23.13
N GLN A 87 2.14 3.09 23.85
CA GLN A 87 1.99 2.89 25.31
C GLN A 87 1.90 4.22 26.05
N TYR A 88 2.68 5.22 25.64
CA TYR A 88 2.64 6.57 26.20
C TYR A 88 1.30 7.27 25.97
N ARG A 89 0.74 7.20 24.75
CA ARG A 89 -0.56 7.84 24.45
C ARG A 89 -1.71 7.15 25.16
N LEU A 90 -1.65 5.83 25.29
CA LEU A 90 -2.60 5.05 26.09
C LEU A 90 -2.60 5.54 27.55
N LEU A 91 -1.42 5.66 28.15
CA LEU A 91 -1.29 6.14 29.53
C LEU A 91 -1.87 7.55 29.73
N GLN A 92 -1.69 8.46 28.77
CA GLN A 92 -2.27 9.81 28.81
C GLN A 92 -3.80 9.77 28.76
N LEU A 93 -4.39 8.99 27.84
CA LEU A 93 -5.85 8.85 27.73
C LEU A 93 -6.46 8.21 28.98
N LEU A 94 -5.79 7.22 29.57
CA LEU A 94 -6.22 6.61 30.83
C LEU A 94 -6.19 7.64 31.97
N LYS A 95 -5.12 8.44 32.08
CA LYS A 95 -5.02 9.49 33.12
C LYS A 95 -6.13 10.54 32.99
N THR A 96 -6.47 10.96 31.77
CA THR A 96 -7.55 11.93 31.53
C THR A 96 -8.93 11.34 31.86
N PHE A 97 -9.16 10.08 31.52
CA PHE A 97 -10.43 9.40 31.78
C PHE A 97 -10.67 9.19 33.29
N PHE A 98 -9.68 8.62 33.99
CA PHE A 98 -9.77 8.35 35.43
C PHE A 98 -9.76 9.61 36.32
N ALA A 99 -9.60 10.80 35.74
CA ALA A 99 -9.80 12.06 36.46
C ALA A 99 -11.28 12.34 36.76
N ASN A 100 -12.23 11.76 36.01
CA ASN A 100 -13.66 12.09 36.10
C ASN A 100 -14.60 10.87 36.08
N ASP A 101 -14.18 9.73 35.55
CA ASP A 101 -15.02 8.54 35.37
C ASP A 101 -14.21 7.26 35.71
N HIS A 102 -14.88 6.19 36.13
CA HIS A 102 -14.26 5.00 36.69
C HIS A 102 -14.76 3.68 36.09
N THR A 103 -15.66 3.70 35.11
CA THR A 103 -16.18 2.46 34.49
C THR A 103 -15.32 2.00 33.31
N ALA A 104 -15.12 0.68 33.20
CA ALA A 104 -14.31 0.08 32.15
C ALA A 104 -14.92 0.30 30.75
N GLU A 105 -16.25 0.26 30.65
CA GLU A 105 -17.00 0.47 29.41
C GLU A 105 -16.93 1.92 28.91
N ALA A 106 -16.94 2.89 29.83
CA ALA A 106 -16.75 4.29 29.45
C ALA A 106 -15.28 4.58 29.11
N CYS A 107 -14.33 3.91 29.76
CA CYS A 107 -12.90 3.99 29.42
C CYS A 107 -12.63 3.51 27.99
N PHE A 108 -13.18 2.34 27.64
CA PHE A 108 -13.09 1.78 26.29
C PHE A 108 -13.68 2.73 25.25
N ARG A 109 -14.87 3.28 25.50
CA ARG A 109 -15.51 4.25 24.58
C ARG A 109 -14.69 5.53 24.43
N HIS A 110 -14.21 6.10 25.53
CA HIS A 110 -13.39 7.31 25.52
C HIS A 110 -12.12 7.14 24.66
N ILE A 111 -11.41 6.02 24.84
CA ILE A 111 -10.20 5.71 24.06
C ILE A 111 -10.56 5.40 22.60
N SER A 112 -11.56 4.55 22.36
CA SER A 112 -11.95 4.14 21.01
C SER A 112 -12.42 5.32 20.17
N ASP A 113 -13.29 6.17 20.72
CA ASP A 113 -13.89 7.29 19.98
C ASP A 113 -12.89 8.42 19.78
N GLY A 114 -12.05 8.71 20.79
CA GLY A 114 -10.96 9.68 20.66
C GLY A 114 -9.94 9.26 19.60
N VAL A 115 -9.63 7.96 19.51
CA VAL A 115 -8.65 7.47 18.54
C VAL A 115 -9.24 7.35 17.14
N LYS A 116 -10.51 6.92 17.00
CA LYS A 116 -11.21 6.87 15.70
C LYS A 116 -11.31 8.23 15.02
N GLN A 117 -11.48 9.31 15.79
CA GLN A 117 -11.53 10.67 15.23
C GLN A 117 -10.18 11.10 14.63
N CYS A 118 -9.06 10.64 15.20
CA CYS A 118 -7.72 10.97 14.71
C CYS A 118 -7.20 10.04 13.60
N HIS A 119 -7.86 8.90 13.33
CA HIS A 119 -7.38 7.88 12.38
C HIS A 119 -8.28 7.76 11.15
N LYS A 120 -8.72 8.90 10.64
CA LYS A 120 -9.30 8.98 9.30
C LYS A 120 -8.18 9.27 8.31
N ARG A 121 -8.19 8.58 7.16
CA ARG A 121 -7.27 8.93 6.07
C ARG A 121 -7.68 10.30 5.53
N ASP A 122 -6.74 11.23 5.50
CA ASP A 122 -6.95 12.56 4.92
C ASP A 122 -6.71 12.60 3.40
N THR A 123 -6.31 11.46 2.83
CA THR A 123 -6.01 11.31 1.39
C THR A 123 -6.96 10.33 0.71
N PHE A 124 -7.11 10.51 -0.60
CA PHE A 124 -7.77 9.51 -1.44
C PHE A 124 -6.92 8.24 -1.48
N ALA A 125 -7.57 7.08 -1.56
CA ALA A 125 -6.91 5.82 -1.81
C ALA A 125 -7.58 5.08 -2.96
N ILE A 126 -6.79 4.57 -3.90
CA ILE A 126 -7.26 3.83 -5.07
C ILE A 126 -6.81 2.37 -4.90
N LYS A 127 -7.77 1.43 -4.95
CA LYS A 127 -7.49 -0.01 -4.89
C LYS A 127 -8.10 -0.70 -6.11
N ARG A 128 -7.31 -1.50 -6.82
CA ARG A 128 -7.82 -2.41 -7.86
C ARG A 128 -8.12 -3.77 -7.23
N THR A 129 -9.30 -4.31 -7.52
CA THR A 129 -9.68 -5.68 -7.17
C THR A 129 -9.89 -6.46 -8.46
N VAL A 130 -9.12 -7.53 -8.63
CA VAL A 130 -9.21 -8.44 -9.78
C VAL A 130 -10.10 -9.63 -9.38
N ARG A 131 -11.05 -10.02 -10.23
CA ARG A 131 -11.86 -11.22 -9.98
C ARG A 131 -10.95 -12.45 -9.89
N GLY A 132 -10.99 -13.16 -8.76
CA GLY A 132 -10.26 -14.43 -8.55
C GLY A 132 -9.07 -14.36 -7.60
N VAL A 133 -8.73 -13.18 -7.07
CA VAL A 133 -7.79 -13.03 -5.95
C VAL A 133 -8.60 -12.58 -4.73
N GLU A 134 -9.24 -13.53 -4.06
CA GLU A 134 -9.78 -13.30 -2.72
C GLU A 134 -8.60 -13.16 -1.75
N GLU A 135 -8.62 -12.10 -0.93
CA GLU A 135 -7.66 -11.88 0.18
C GLU A 135 -7.79 -12.98 1.25
#